data_AF-A0A9E6E927-F1
#
_entry.id   AF-A0A9E6E927-F1
#
_cell.length_a   1.000
_cell.length_b   1.000
_cell.length_c   1.000
_cell.angle_alpha   90.00
_cell.angle_beta   90.00
_cell.angle_gamma   90.00
#
_symmetry.space_group_name_H-M   'P 1'
#
loop_
_entity.id
_entity.type
_entity.pdbx_description
1 polymer ?
#
loop_
_entity_poly.entity_id
_entity_poly.type
_entity_poly.pdbx_seq_one_letter_code
_entity_poly.pdbx_strand_id
1 'polypeptide(L)' 'LYMAGILADDGNLVILTTSPNTQCLPYHHRMPFLVPDIGVEQWITATPQQAQSYLELAWSDELLIAAA' A
#
# COMPACT_ATOMS: atom_id res chain seq x y z
N LEU A 1 4.69 -7.43 -6.09
CA LEU A 1 4.45 -6.21 -5.27
C LEU A 1 3.31 -5.43 -5.89
N TYR A 2 2.29 -5.12 -5.10
CA TYR A 2 1.13 -4.34 -5.52
C TYR A 2 0.96 -3.10 -4.64
N MET A 3 0.17 -2.13 -5.13
CA MET A 3 -0.24 -0.96 -4.36
C MET A 3 -1.74 -1.08 -4.04
N ALA A 4 -2.10 -0.87 -2.78
CA ALA A 4 -3.49 -0.81 -2.38
C ALA A 4 -4.17 0.42 -3.00
N GLY A 5 -5.36 0.21 -3.57
CA GLY A 5 -6.16 1.28 -4.14
C GLY A 5 -7.65 1.08 -3.89
N ILE A 6 -8.39 2.17 -3.97
CA ILE A 6 -9.85 2.22 -3.86
C ILE A 6 -10.38 2.77 -5.18
N LEU A 7 -11.33 2.06 -5.79
CA LEU A 7 -12.11 2.55 -6.92
C LEU A 7 -13.29 3.36 -6.37
N ALA A 8 -13.34 4.64 -6.66
CA ALA A 8 -14.47 5.50 -6.31
C ALA A 8 -15.64 5.32 -7.31
N ASP A 9 -16.84 5.72 -6.89
CA ASP A 9 -18.07 5.57 -7.69
C ASP A 9 -18.03 6.33 -9.03
N ASP A 10 -17.17 7.35 -9.13
CA ASP A 10 -16.93 8.10 -10.36
C ASP A 10 -15.96 7.38 -11.34
N GLY A 11 -15.52 6.18 -10.99
CA GLY A 11 -14.62 5.36 -11.79
C GLY A 11 -13.14 5.67 -11.59
N ASN A 12 -12.79 6.61 -10.71
CA ASN A 12 -11.39 6.94 -10.43
C ASN A 12 -10.76 5.97 -9.44
N LEU A 13 -9.57 5.45 -9.77
CA LEU A 13 -8.74 4.68 -8.85
C LEU A 13 -7.81 5.61 -8.07
N VAL A 14 -7.92 5.60 -6.75
CA VAL A 14 -7.00 6.31 -5.86
C VAL A 14 -6.08 5.32 -5.16
N ILE A 15 -4.79 5.66 -5.06
CA ILE A 15 -3.80 4.85 -4.36
C ILE A 15 -3.73 5.27 -2.90
N LEU A 16 -3.86 4.30 -2.00
CA LEU A 16 -3.68 4.54 -0.58
C LEU A 16 -2.21 4.78 -0.27
N THR A 17 -1.96 5.75 0.61
CA THR A 17 -0.61 6.09 1.04
C THR A 17 -0.48 5.91 2.56
N THR A 18 0.75 5.65 3.00
CA THR A 18 1.12 5.52 4.41
C THR A 18 2.39 6.33 4.69
N SER A 19 2.79 6.40 5.96
CA SER A 19 4.07 6.97 6.36
C SER A 19 5.23 6.15 5.77
N PRO A 20 6.32 6.79 5.35
CA PRO A 20 7.44 6.09 4.76
C PRO A 20 8.13 5.19 5.78
N ASN A 21 8.64 4.04 5.34
CA ASN A 21 9.61 3.26 6.10
C ASN A 21 11.00 3.93 6.03
N THR A 22 11.98 3.38 6.75
CA THR A 22 13.35 3.94 6.82
C THR A 22 14.02 4.07 5.45
N GLN A 23 13.76 3.15 4.51
CA GLN A 23 14.33 3.19 3.17
C GLN A 23 13.72 4.32 2.31
N CYS A 24 12.43 4.56 2.46
CA CYS A 24 11.68 5.52 1.64
C CYS A 24 11.70 6.95 2.20
N LEU A 25 11.90 7.12 3.51
CA LEU A 25 11.87 8.43 4.19
C LEU A 25 12.80 9.49 3.56
N PRO A 26 14.02 9.15 3.10
CA PRO A 26 14.90 10.12 2.45
C PRO A 26 14.35 10.67 1.11
N TYR A 27 13.43 9.96 0.46
CA TYR A 27 12.90 10.35 -0.85
C TYR A 27 11.61 11.18 -0.74
N HIS A 28 10.71 10.81 0.19
CA HIS A 28 9.43 11.51 0.35
C HIS A 28 8.78 11.22 1.72
N HIS A 29 7.90 12.12 2.17
CA HIS A 29 7.20 12.03 3.47
C HIS A 29 5.97 11.11 3.46
N ARG A 30 5.69 10.46 2.32
CA ARG A 30 4.62 9.48 2.12
C ARG A 30 5.13 8.41 1.18
N MET A 31 4.67 7.17 1.39
CA MET A 31 4.86 6.06 0.46
C MET A 31 3.51 5.43 0.11
N PRO A 32 3.39 4.72 -1.02
CA PRO A 32 2.22 3.88 -1.28
C PRO A 32 2.06 2.82 -0.18
N PHE A 33 0.81 2.47 0.13
CA PHE A 33 0.54 1.29 0.94
C PHE A 33 0.77 0.04 0.08
N LEU A 34 1.83 -0.70 0.40
CA LEU A 34 2.28 -1.85 -0.37
C LEU A 34 1.60 -3.14 0.10
N VAL A 35 1.15 -3.95 -0.86
CA VAL A 35 0.51 -5.24 -0.62
C VAL A 35 1.42 -6.34 -1.18
N PRO A 36 1.84 -7.32 -0.34
CA PRO A 36 2.62 -8.45 -0.82
C PRO A 36 1.72 -9.37 -1.64
N ASP A 37 2.31 -10.16 -2.54
CA ASP A 37 1.54 -11.01 -3.46
C ASP A 37 0.61 -11.97 -2.71
N ILE A 38 1.04 -12.49 -1.55
CA ILE A 38 0.22 -13.36 -0.67
C ILE A 38 -1.00 -12.67 -0.06
N GLY A 39 -1.02 -11.33 -0.02
CA GLY A 39 -2.10 -10.54 0.59
C GLY A 39 -3.11 -9.98 -0.41
N VAL A 40 -2.91 -10.19 -1.72
CA VAL A 40 -3.74 -9.57 -2.77
C VAL A 40 -5.19 -10.03 -2.71
N GLU A 41 -5.43 -11.34 -2.61
CA GLU A 41 -6.78 -11.90 -2.54
C GLU A 41 -7.53 -11.37 -1.32
N GLN A 42 -6.84 -11.28 -0.18
CA GLN A 42 -7.40 -10.73 1.04
C GLN A 42 -7.71 -9.24 0.90
N TRP A 43 -6.85 -8.44 0.25
CA TRP A 43 -7.11 -7.03 0.00
C TRP A 43 -8.38 -6.79 -0.85
N ILE A 44 -8.55 -7.54 -1.94
CA ILE A 44 -9.67 -7.31 -2.88
C ILE A 44 -11.01 -7.87 -2.38
N THR A 45 -11.00 -8.83 -1.45
CA THR A 45 -12.22 -9.48 -0.94
C THR A 45 -12.61 -9.04 0.47
N ALA A 46 -11.73 -8.34 1.19
CA ALA A 46 -11.99 -7.90 2.55
C ALA A 46 -13.16 -6.93 2.64
N THR A 47 -13.90 -7.01 3.74
CA THR A 47 -14.84 -5.95 4.12
C THR A 47 -14.07 -4.69 4.50
N PRO A 48 -14.69 -3.50 4.45
CA PRO A 48 -14.04 -2.26 4.88
C PRO A 48 -13.46 -2.34 6.29
N GLN A 49 -14.15 -3.01 7.23
CA GLN A 49 -13.67 -3.19 8.60
C GLN A 49 -12.43 -4.07 8.67
N GLN A 50 -12.37 -5.15 7.89
CA GLN A 50 -11.19 -6.02 7.80
C GLN A 50 -10.01 -5.28 7.16
N ALA A 51 -10.27 -4.52 6.10
CA ALA A 51 -9.26 -3.73 5.40
C ALA A 51 -8.65 -2.64 6.29
N GLN A 52 -9.44 -2.02 7.19
CA GLN A 52 -8.92 -1.04 8.16
C GLN A 52 -7.80 -1.62 9.01
N SER A 53 -7.92 -2.86 9.50
CA SER A 53 -6.85 -3.50 10.28
C SER A 53 -5.57 -3.73 9.47
N TYR A 54 -5.66 -3.83 8.13
CA TYR A 54 -4.46 -3.97 7.30
C TYR A 54 -3.70 -2.67 7.17
N LEU A 55 -4.37 -1.52 7.22
CA LEU A 55 -3.76 -0.20 7.05
C LEU A 55 -2.76 0.16 8.15
N GLU A 56 -2.76 -0.58 9.26
CA GLU A 56 -1.80 -0.45 10.36
C GLU A 56 -0.49 -1.22 10.11
N LEU A 57 -0.46 -2.10 9.10
CA LEU A 57 0.71 -2.90 8.76
C LEU A 57 1.71 -2.07 7.95
N ALA A 58 2.89 -1.85 8.51
CA ALA A 58 4.00 -1.23 7.80
C ALA A 58 4.72 -2.25 6.91
N TRP A 59 5.13 -1.81 5.72
CA TRP A 59 5.96 -2.62 4.84
C TRP A 59 7.37 -2.79 5.43
N SER A 60 7.75 -4.04 5.71
CA SER A 60 9.01 -4.41 6.35
C SER A 60 10.08 -4.96 5.40
N ASP A 61 9.68 -5.46 4.23
CA ASP A 61 10.61 -6.13 3.33
C ASP A 61 11.50 -5.12 2.62
N GLU A 62 12.74 -5.52 2.32
CA GLU A 62 13.70 -4.67 1.64
C GLU A 62 13.24 -4.35 0.21
N LEU A 63 13.23 -3.06 -0.15
CA LEU A 63 12.91 -2.59 -1.48
C LEU A 63 14.21 -2.36 -2.26
N LEU A 64 14.31 -2.95 -3.44
CA LEU A 64 15.39 -2.65 -4.37
C LEU A 64 15.06 -1.34 -5.09
N ILE A 65 15.59 -0.23 -4.56
CA ILE A 65 15.39 1.12 -5.12
C ILE A 65 16.51 1.38 -6.14
N ALA A 66 16.18 1.25 -7.43
CA ALA A 66 17.08 1.62 -8.52
C ALA A 66 16.70 3.00 -9.07
N ALA A 67 17.69 3.86 -9.32
CA ALA A 67 17.48 5.04 -10.14
C ALA A 67 17.23 4.56 -11.59
N ALA A 68 16.15 5.04 -12.20
CA ALA A 68 15.79 4.76 -13.59
C ALA A 68 16.70 5.51 -14.57
#